data_AF-A0A4Q6CF79-F1
#
_entry.id   AF-A0A4Q6CF79-F1
#
_cell.length_a   1.000
_cell.length_b   1.000
_cell.length_c   1.000
_cell.angle_alpha   90.00
_cell.angle_beta   90.00
_cell.angle_gamma   90.00
#
_symmetry.space_group_name_H-M   'P 1'
#
loop_
_entity.id
_entity.type
_entity.pdbx_description
1 polymer ?
#
loop_
_entity_poly.entity_id
_entity_poly.type
_entity_poly.pdbx_seq_one_letter_code
_entity_poly.pdbx_strand_id
1 'polypeptide(L)'
;MKAFALAALAVTSLVSFSAFAHVEPGTHTGTTAAGTACSMVAGVTYFENNAHHPLNERIKITVDGTEFTVGHPPIIDADSDVVFFNHDLFQGIVPTATGAKALIVDMIHSEEKEGPVRFKVIENFWKTGKKESVVCEALVFAK
;
A
#
# COMPACT_ATOMS: atom_id res chain seq x y z
N MET A 1 -66.17 1.63 7.28
CA MET A 1 -64.83 1.28 7.79
C MET A 1 -63.83 1.48 6.66
N LYS A 2 -62.92 2.47 6.78
CA LYS A 2 -61.89 2.76 5.77
C LYS A 2 -60.55 2.24 6.29
N ALA A 3 -59.93 1.33 5.55
CA ALA A 3 -58.61 0.78 5.85
C ALA A 3 -57.52 1.80 5.45
N PHE A 4 -56.66 2.16 6.39
CA PHE A 4 -55.43 2.89 6.14
C PHE A 4 -54.32 1.89 5.83
N ALA A 5 -53.82 1.90 4.59
CA ALA A 5 -52.61 1.18 4.24
C ALA A 5 -51.39 2.05 4.60
N LEU A 6 -50.62 1.62 5.60
CA LEU A 6 -49.30 2.17 5.91
C LEU A 6 -48.30 1.63 4.87
N ALA A 7 -47.76 2.49 4.01
CA ALA A 7 -46.62 2.18 3.16
C ALA A 7 -45.33 2.39 3.96
N ALA A 8 -44.65 1.30 4.33
CA ALA A 8 -43.31 1.35 4.92
C ALA A 8 -42.28 1.61 3.80
N LEU A 9 -41.77 2.83 3.72
CA LEU A 9 -40.67 3.19 2.83
C LEU A 9 -39.35 2.70 3.47
N ALA A 10 -38.89 1.51 3.08
CA ALA A 10 -37.60 0.99 3.49
C ALA A 10 -36.48 1.77 2.78
N VAL A 11 -35.81 2.67 3.50
CA VAL A 11 -34.59 3.34 3.05
C VAL A 11 -33.44 2.33 3.15
N THR A 12 -33.15 1.63 2.05
CA THR A 12 -31.94 0.82 1.89
C THR A 12 -30.76 1.74 1.64
N SER A 13 -30.12 2.20 2.71
CA SER A 13 -28.83 2.89 2.63
C SER A 13 -27.76 1.93 2.11
N LEU A 14 -27.41 2.04 0.83
CA LEU A 14 -26.19 1.45 0.28
C LEU A 14 -24.99 2.16 0.89
N VAL A 15 -24.43 1.60 1.96
CA VAL A 15 -23.08 1.93 2.43
C VAL A 15 -22.09 1.29 1.45
N SER A 16 -21.66 2.06 0.47
CA SER A 16 -20.53 1.70 -0.39
C SER A 16 -19.27 1.68 0.45
N PHE A 17 -18.81 0.49 0.83
CA PHE A 17 -17.47 0.31 1.38
C PHE A 17 -16.50 0.51 0.23
N SER A 18 -15.79 1.63 0.20
CA SER A 18 -14.66 1.82 -0.70
C SER A 18 -13.68 0.67 -0.45
N ALA A 19 -13.43 -0.15 -1.47
CA ALA A 19 -12.39 -1.18 -1.41
C ALA A 19 -11.05 -0.46 -1.18
N PHE A 20 -10.47 -0.66 0.00
CA PHE A 20 -9.13 -0.17 0.33
C PHE A 20 -8.13 -1.17 -0.24
N ALA A 21 -7.08 -0.68 -0.91
CA ALA A 21 -6.01 -1.49 -1.47
C ALA A 21 -5.27 -2.25 -0.34
N HIS A 22 -5.74 -3.43 0.02
CA HIS A 22 -5.30 -4.07 1.26
C HIS A 22 -4.06 -4.95 1.02
N VAL A 23 -2.93 -4.60 1.66
CA VAL A 23 -1.82 -5.55 1.79
C VAL A 23 -2.17 -6.50 2.94
N GLU A 24 -2.36 -7.78 2.64
CA GLU A 24 -2.65 -8.79 3.65
C GLU A 24 -1.49 -8.89 4.67
N PRO A 25 -1.75 -8.79 6.00
CA PRO A 25 -0.72 -8.95 7.01
C PRO A 25 -0.10 -10.35 6.97
N GLY A 26 1.23 -10.42 6.92
CA GLY A 26 1.99 -11.68 6.86
C GLY A 26 3.18 -11.59 5.93
N THR A 27 3.70 -12.76 5.53
CA THR A 27 4.89 -12.83 4.68
C THR A 27 4.49 -12.92 3.22
N HIS A 28 5.04 -12.02 2.41
CA HIS A 28 4.95 -12.07 0.95
C HIS A 28 6.31 -12.46 0.40
N THR A 29 6.35 -13.48 -0.45
CA THR A 29 7.59 -14.01 -1.03
C THR A 29 7.58 -13.87 -2.54
N GLY A 30 8.75 -13.71 -3.13
CA GLY A 30 8.94 -13.60 -4.57
C GLY A 30 10.37 -13.92 -4.96
N THR A 31 10.76 -13.48 -6.14
CA THR A 31 12.12 -13.67 -6.65
C THR A 31 12.68 -12.40 -7.26
N THR A 32 13.99 -12.22 -7.10
CA THR A 32 14.74 -11.18 -7.82
C THR A 32 14.97 -11.60 -9.27
N ALA A 33 15.41 -10.67 -10.13
CA ALA A 33 15.80 -10.98 -11.51
C ALA A 33 16.92 -12.04 -11.62
N ALA A 34 17.72 -12.20 -10.56
CA ALA A 34 18.76 -13.24 -10.48
C ALA A 34 18.23 -14.61 -10.03
N GLY A 35 16.93 -14.75 -9.76
CA GLY A 35 16.30 -15.96 -9.25
C GLY A 35 16.46 -16.18 -7.74
N THR A 36 17.12 -15.26 -7.03
CA THR A 36 17.24 -15.31 -5.56
C THR A 36 15.88 -15.05 -4.93
N ALA A 37 15.48 -15.89 -3.97
CA ALA A 37 14.28 -15.69 -3.18
C ALA A 37 14.38 -14.37 -2.38
N CYS A 38 13.27 -13.65 -2.29
CA CYS A 38 13.15 -12.42 -1.53
C CYS A 38 11.79 -12.40 -0.81
N SER A 39 11.71 -11.63 0.26
CA SER A 39 10.48 -11.54 1.04
C SER A 39 10.31 -10.17 1.70
N MET A 40 9.05 -9.86 1.99
CA MET A 40 8.66 -8.77 2.87
C MET A 40 7.64 -9.28 3.88
N VAL A 41 7.67 -8.72 5.09
CA VAL A 41 6.68 -9.02 6.13
C VAL A 41 5.82 -7.79 6.35
N ALA A 42 4.54 -7.87 5.97
CA ALA A 42 3.57 -6.82 6.18
C ALA A 42 2.89 -6.98 7.54
N GLY A 43 2.84 -5.90 8.31
CA GLY A 43 2.10 -5.80 9.56
C GLY A 43 0.63 -5.47 9.33
N VAL A 44 -0.07 -5.16 10.42
CA VAL A 44 -1.48 -4.74 10.38
C VAL A 44 -1.58 -3.30 9.90
N THR A 45 -2.51 -3.07 8.96
CA THR A 45 -2.87 -1.73 8.49
C THR A 45 -3.51 -0.90 9.59
N TYR A 46 -3.14 0.37 9.69
CA TYR A 46 -3.79 1.36 10.56
C TYR A 46 -3.97 2.69 9.83
N PHE A 47 -4.84 3.56 10.37
CA PHE A 47 -5.07 4.90 9.83
C PHE A 47 -4.53 5.95 10.80
N GLU A 48 -3.65 6.83 10.31
CA GLU A 48 -3.18 7.97 11.10
C GLU A 48 -4.34 8.83 11.58
N ASN A 49 -4.27 9.22 12.86
CA ASN A 49 -5.30 10.01 13.54
C ASN A 49 -6.71 9.38 13.52
N ASN A 50 -6.82 8.07 13.30
CA ASN A 50 -8.08 7.33 13.13
C ASN A 50 -8.97 7.88 11.99
N ALA A 51 -8.37 8.58 11.03
CA ALA A 51 -9.09 9.13 9.89
C ALA A 51 -9.02 8.15 8.72
N HIS A 52 -10.12 7.44 8.47
CA HIS A 52 -10.27 6.42 7.43
C HIS A 52 -10.25 7.05 6.02
N HIS A 53 -9.04 7.32 5.53
CA HIS A 53 -8.76 7.88 4.22
C HIS A 53 -7.48 7.24 3.68
N PRO A 54 -7.38 6.89 2.38
CA PRO A 54 -6.19 6.21 1.82
C PRO A 54 -4.86 6.95 2.06
N LEU A 55 -4.86 8.28 2.02
CA LEU A 55 -3.68 9.09 2.38
C LEU A 55 -3.22 8.93 3.85
N ASN A 56 -4.09 8.47 4.74
CA ASN A 56 -3.78 8.20 6.15
C ASN A 56 -3.52 6.73 6.41
N GLU A 57 -3.69 5.85 5.42
CA GLU A 57 -3.42 4.43 5.53
C GLU A 57 -1.92 4.20 5.71
N ARG A 58 -1.57 3.40 6.71
CA ARG A 58 -0.19 3.05 7.05
C ARG A 58 -0.05 1.56 7.29
N ILE A 59 1.06 1.03 6.80
CA ILE A 59 1.45 -0.37 6.99
C ILE A 59 2.92 -0.39 7.40
N LYS A 60 3.25 -1.16 8.45
CA LYS A 60 4.64 -1.46 8.76
C LYS A 60 5.09 -2.64 7.92
N ILE A 61 6.10 -2.47 7.09
CA ILE A 61 6.65 -3.55 6.26
C ILE A 61 8.13 -3.72 6.57
N THR A 62 8.55 -4.97 6.83
CA THR A 62 9.95 -5.31 7.07
C THR A 62 10.54 -6.02 5.86
N VAL A 63 11.68 -5.53 5.36
CA VAL A 63 12.47 -6.15 4.29
C VAL A 63 13.93 -6.21 4.74
N ASP A 64 14.54 -7.39 4.69
CA ASP A 64 15.94 -7.61 5.10
C ASP A 64 16.29 -6.99 6.48
N GLY A 65 15.36 -7.12 7.44
CA GLY A 65 15.52 -6.59 8.81
C GLY A 65 15.34 -5.07 8.94
N THR A 66 15.04 -4.35 7.86
CA THR A 66 14.69 -2.93 7.89
C THR A 66 13.17 -2.76 7.91
N GLU A 67 12.63 -2.10 8.94
CA GLU A 67 11.21 -1.72 9.01
C GLU A 67 10.97 -0.39 8.28
N PHE A 68 9.94 -0.35 7.44
CA PHE A 68 9.42 0.82 6.77
C PHE A 68 7.99 1.07 7.23
N THR A 69 7.63 2.31 7.51
CA THR A 69 6.22 2.71 7.54
C THR A 69 5.86 3.21 6.14
N VAL A 70 4.96 2.49 5.45
CA VAL A 70 4.55 2.81 4.09
C VAL A 70 3.11 3.31 4.04
N GLY A 71 2.78 4.11 3.03
CA GLY A 71 1.43 4.60 2.73
C GLY A 71 1.29 4.95 1.25
N HIS A 72 0.07 5.25 0.81
CA HIS A 72 -0.16 5.72 -0.54
C HIS A 72 0.53 7.09 -0.79
N PRO A 73 1.32 7.24 -1.87
CA PRO A 73 1.85 8.53 -2.29
C PRO A 73 0.73 9.54 -2.52
N PRO A 74 0.82 10.77 -1.99
CA PRO A 74 -0.02 11.86 -2.48
C PRO A 74 0.40 12.24 -3.90
N ILE A 75 -0.58 12.55 -4.75
CA ILE A 75 -0.38 13.17 -6.05
C ILE A 75 -1.06 14.54 -6.02
N ILE A 76 -0.29 15.58 -6.35
CA ILE A 76 -0.75 16.96 -6.45
C ILE A 76 -0.45 17.41 -7.88
N ASP A 77 -1.50 17.70 -8.63
CA ASP A 77 -1.41 18.28 -9.96
C ASP A 77 -1.95 19.71 -9.87
N ALA A 78 -1.03 20.68 -9.88
CA ALA A 78 -1.35 22.09 -9.72
C ALA A 78 -1.91 22.72 -11.01
N ASP A 79 -1.66 22.12 -12.18
CA ASP A 79 -2.16 22.64 -13.46
C ASP A 79 -3.65 22.31 -13.64
N SER A 80 -4.10 21.20 -13.05
CA SER A 80 -5.50 20.76 -13.06
C SER A 80 -6.25 20.98 -11.74
N ASP A 81 -5.62 21.57 -10.72
CA ASP A 81 -6.17 21.76 -9.37
C ASP A 81 -6.68 20.45 -8.72
N VAL A 82 -6.00 19.32 -8.97
CA VAL A 82 -6.41 18.00 -8.44
C VAL A 82 -5.43 17.52 -7.36
N VAL A 83 -5.99 17.00 -6.27
CA VAL A 83 -5.26 16.29 -5.21
C VAL A 83 -5.88 14.92 -5.02
N PHE A 84 -5.06 13.88 -5.15
CA PHE A 84 -5.48 12.49 -4.99
C PHE A 84 -4.32 11.64 -4.47
N PHE A 85 -4.47 10.32 -4.48
CA PHE A 85 -3.46 9.38 -4.04
C PHE A 85 -3.20 8.33 -5.11
N ASN A 86 -1.99 7.78 -5.12
CA ASN A 86 -1.66 6.69 -6.02
C ASN A 86 -2.21 5.37 -5.44
N HIS A 87 -3.28 4.85 -6.04
CA HIS A 87 -3.93 3.59 -5.65
C HIS A 87 -3.05 2.35 -5.82
N ASP A 88 -2.07 2.42 -6.71
CA ASP A 88 -1.29 1.25 -7.14
C ASP A 88 0.05 1.13 -6.39
N LEU A 89 0.36 2.09 -5.51
CA LEU A 89 1.64 2.16 -4.83
C LEU A 89 1.47 2.37 -3.33
N PHE A 90 2.30 1.66 -2.57
CA PHE A 90 2.70 2.05 -1.22
C PHE A 90 4.18 2.42 -1.23
N GLN A 91 4.53 3.50 -0.52
CA GLN A 91 5.92 3.92 -0.39
C GLN A 91 6.27 4.34 1.04
N GLY A 92 7.52 4.14 1.42
CA GLY A 92 8.07 4.59 2.70
C GLY A 92 9.57 4.87 2.59
N ILE A 93 10.07 5.78 3.42
CA ILE A 93 11.48 6.19 3.43
C ILE A 93 11.98 6.15 4.88
N VAL A 94 13.18 5.63 5.08
CA VAL A 94 13.89 5.67 6.36
C VAL A 94 15.31 6.24 6.18
N PRO A 95 15.81 7.02 7.14
CA PRO A 95 17.20 7.44 7.12
C PRO A 95 18.14 6.27 7.43
N THR A 96 19.36 6.32 6.91
CA THR A 96 20.47 5.43 7.28
C THR A 96 21.67 6.27 7.73
N ALA A 97 22.65 5.65 8.38
CA ALA A 97 23.88 6.36 8.80
C ALA A 97 24.64 7.00 7.61
N THR A 98 24.42 6.49 6.40
CA THR A 98 25.11 6.88 5.18
C THR A 98 24.19 7.50 4.12
N GLY A 99 22.90 7.68 4.42
CA GLY A 99 21.91 8.30 3.53
C GLY A 99 20.47 7.94 3.83
N ALA A 100 19.76 7.42 2.83
CA ALA A 100 18.35 7.09 2.96
C ALA A 100 18.05 5.81 2.18
N LYS A 101 17.09 5.04 2.72
CA LYS A 101 16.55 3.85 2.09
C LYS A 101 15.06 4.04 1.86
N ALA A 102 14.57 3.66 0.70
CA ALA A 102 13.15 3.69 0.35
C ALA A 102 12.65 2.29 0.03
N LEU A 103 11.39 2.04 0.37
CA LEU A 103 10.62 0.89 -0.06
C LEU A 103 9.46 1.40 -0.94
N ILE A 104 9.28 0.77 -2.09
CA ILE A 104 8.13 0.93 -2.97
C ILE A 104 7.50 -0.45 -3.13
N VAL A 105 6.19 -0.55 -2.94
CA VAL A 105 5.40 -1.76 -3.15
C VAL A 105 4.37 -1.45 -4.21
N ASP A 106 4.38 -2.22 -5.30
CA ASP A 106 3.39 -2.12 -6.36
C ASP A 106 2.25 -3.10 -6.09
N MET A 107 1.04 -2.59 -6.23
CA MET A 107 -0.21 -3.31 -6.05
C MET A 107 -0.81 -3.63 -7.43
N ILE A 108 -1.55 -4.73 -7.49
CA ILE A 108 -2.45 -5.02 -8.60
C ILE A 108 -3.89 -4.96 -8.11
N HIS A 109 -4.77 -4.41 -8.95
CA HIS A 109 -6.21 -4.36 -8.74
C HIS A 109 -6.91 -4.94 -9.96
N SER A 110 -7.32 -6.20 -9.88
CA SER A 110 -8.12 -6.85 -10.91
C SER A 110 -9.21 -7.72 -10.28
N GLU A 111 -10.18 -8.15 -11.09
CA GLU A 111 -11.23 -9.08 -10.63
C GLU A 111 -10.65 -10.41 -10.12
N GLU A 112 -9.47 -10.80 -10.61
CA GLU A 112 -8.84 -12.08 -10.31
C GLU A 112 -7.79 -12.00 -9.18
N LYS A 113 -7.20 -10.82 -8.96
CA LYS A 113 -6.12 -10.63 -8.00
C LYS A 113 -6.12 -9.21 -7.44
N GLU A 114 -6.07 -9.14 -6.12
CA GLU A 114 -5.79 -7.91 -5.37
C GLU A 114 -4.59 -8.17 -4.46
N GLY A 115 -3.68 -7.20 -4.35
CA GLY A 115 -2.55 -7.27 -3.43
C GLY A 115 -1.19 -6.91 -4.04
N PRO A 116 -0.10 -7.04 -3.26
CA PRO A 116 1.23 -6.68 -3.72
C PRO A 116 1.72 -7.67 -4.79
N VAL A 117 2.35 -7.14 -5.83
CA VAL A 117 2.94 -7.95 -6.92
C VAL A 117 4.44 -7.78 -7.04
N ARG A 118 4.96 -6.63 -6.62
CA ARG A 118 6.37 -6.30 -6.67
C ARG A 118 6.73 -5.41 -5.48
N PHE A 119 7.96 -5.53 -4.98
CA PHE A 119 8.55 -4.46 -4.19
C PHE A 119 9.94 -4.08 -4.71
N LYS A 120 10.33 -2.84 -4.47
CA LYS A 120 11.66 -2.31 -4.75
C LYS A 120 12.21 -1.61 -3.53
N VAL A 121 13.40 -2.02 -3.12
CA VAL A 121 14.21 -1.30 -2.13
C VAL A 121 15.25 -0.48 -2.86
N ILE A 122 15.38 0.79 -2.50
CA ILE A 122 16.38 1.72 -3.05
C ILE A 122 17.22 2.23 -1.89
N GLU A 123 18.55 2.20 -2.00
CA GLU A 123 19.44 2.86 -1.05
C GLU A 123 20.29 3.92 -1.78
N ASN A 124 20.29 5.14 -1.24
CA ASN A 124 21.05 6.26 -1.77
C ASN A 124 22.06 6.74 -0.72
N PHE A 125 23.35 6.71 -1.06
CA PHE A 125 24.46 7.07 -0.20
C PHE A 125 24.88 8.53 -0.47
N TRP A 126 24.36 9.50 0.28
CA TRP A 126 24.51 10.93 -0.05
C TRP A 126 25.97 11.41 -0.10
N LYS A 127 26.87 10.84 0.70
CA LYS A 127 28.29 11.24 0.73
C LYS A 127 29.06 10.81 -0.52
N THR A 128 28.66 9.72 -1.16
CA THR A 128 29.36 9.13 -2.31
C THR A 128 28.56 9.24 -3.61
N GLY A 129 27.28 9.59 -3.53
CA GLY A 129 26.36 9.58 -4.66
C GLY A 129 26.01 8.17 -5.17
N LYS A 130 26.51 7.11 -4.52
CA LYS A 130 26.20 5.73 -4.88
C LYS A 130 24.71 5.46 -4.69
N LYS A 131 24.12 4.71 -5.62
CA LYS A 131 22.72 4.27 -5.56
C LYS A 131 22.67 2.78 -5.79
N GLU A 132 21.92 2.07 -4.96
CA GLU A 132 21.67 0.64 -5.09
C GLU A 132 20.17 0.39 -5.08
N SER A 133 19.74 -0.67 -5.75
CA SER A 133 18.36 -1.11 -5.65
C SER A 133 18.22 -2.60 -5.86
N VAL A 134 17.28 -3.19 -5.13
CA VAL A 134 16.84 -4.58 -5.27
C VAL A 134 15.37 -4.58 -5.60
N VAL A 135 14.97 -5.40 -6.58
CA VAL A 135 13.58 -5.58 -6.98
C VAL A 135 13.20 -7.04 -6.72
N CYS A 136 12.09 -7.24 -6.02
CA CYS A 136 11.46 -8.52 -5.79
C CYS A 136 10.15 -8.57 -6.59
N GLU A 137 10.06 -9.51 -7.52
CA GLU A 137 8.94 -9.67 -8.45
C GLU A 137 8.09 -10.87 -8.05
N ALA A 138 6.89 -10.95 -8.67
CA ALA A 138 5.98 -12.07 -8.56
C ALA A 138 5.61 -12.43 -7.09
N LEU A 139 5.32 -11.39 -6.31
CA LEU A 139 4.95 -11.56 -4.91
C LEU A 139 3.68 -12.42 -4.77
N VAL A 140 3.76 -13.36 -3.83
CA VAL A 140 2.68 -14.24 -3.39
C VAL A 140 2.64 -14.28 -1.87
N PHE A 141 1.43 -14.27 -1.32
CA PHE A 141 1.22 -14.41 0.10
C PHE A 141 1.55 -15.85 0.54
N ALA A 142 2.50 -15.98 1.47
CA ALA A 142 2.83 -17.26 2.09
C ALA A 142 1.80 -17.55 3.18
N LYS A 143 0.89 -18.48 2.89
CA LYS A 143 -0.11 -18.99 3.84
C LYS A 143 0.53 -19.73 5.01
#